data_AF-A0A0F8VRB4-F1
#
_entry.id   AF-A0A0F8VRB4-F1
#
_cell.length_a   1.000
_cell.length_b   1.000
_cell.length_c   1.000
_cell.angle_alpha   90.00
_cell.angle_beta   90.00
_cell.angle_gamma   90.00
#
_symmetry.space_group_name_H-M   'P 1'
#
loop_
_entity.id
_entity.type
_entity.pdbx_description
1 polymer ?
#
loop_
_entity_poly.entity_id
_entity_poly.type
_entity_poly.pdbx_seq_one_letter_code
_entity_poly.pdbx_strand_id
1 'polypeptide(L)'
;MASFPIMYPLRAVQAVFALIVLALTGHVINQARGGADTINFMLFNGIWTLFIVVPYFIVAPMFLPVVAHRYAVAAVDGVTMIFWFAGFIALATDLPAASTCGHYGLCQELQAAVAFGALDWALFVGTLVLSIMAALRKGPSSEPQPPTTVVP
;
A
#
# COMPACT_ATOMS: atom_id res chain seq x y z
N MET A 1 22.01 3.32 -6.15
CA MET A 1 21.18 3.68 -7.32
C MET A 1 20.38 2.50 -7.90
N ALA A 2 20.26 1.35 -7.21
CA ALA A 2 19.58 0.14 -7.72
C ALA A 2 18.17 -0.13 -7.14
N SER A 3 17.60 0.79 -6.36
CA SER A 3 16.32 0.57 -5.64
C SER A 3 15.09 1.14 -6.37
N PHE A 4 15.27 1.98 -7.39
CA PHE A 4 14.16 2.60 -8.11
C PHE A 4 13.37 1.67 -9.05
N PRO A 5 13.96 0.72 -9.79
CA PRO A 5 13.19 -0.03 -10.80
C PRO A 5 12.21 -1.05 -10.19
N ILE A 6 12.43 -1.52 -8.96
CA ILE A 6 11.55 -2.50 -8.31
C ILE A 6 10.37 -1.87 -7.55
N MET A 7 10.47 -0.60 -7.18
CA MET A 7 9.40 0.10 -6.46
C MET A 7 8.20 0.37 -7.38
N TYR A 8 8.44 0.79 -8.63
CA TYR A 8 7.36 1.06 -9.60
C TYR A 8 6.44 -0.14 -9.87
N PRO A 9 6.92 -1.36 -10.20
CA PRO A 9 6.04 -2.50 -10.40
C PRO A 9 5.34 -2.90 -9.10
N LEU A 10 6.00 -2.77 -7.95
CA LEU A 10 5.38 -3.07 -6.66
C LEU A 10 4.19 -2.15 -6.36
N ARG A 11 4.32 -0.84 -6.66
CA ARG A 11 3.21 0.13 -6.60
C ARG A 11 2.10 -0.19 -7.59
N ALA A 12 2.44 -0.62 -8.79
CA ALA A 12 1.44 -1.00 -9.79
C ALA A 12 0.61 -2.22 -9.33
N VAL A 13 1.27 -3.24 -8.77
CA VAL A 13 0.57 -4.41 -8.22
C VAL A 13 -0.30 -4.01 -7.02
N GLN A 14 0.19 -3.14 -6.13
CA GLN A 14 -0.61 -2.61 -5.02
C GLN A 14 -1.88 -1.89 -5.53
N ALA A 15 -1.73 -1.04 -6.54
CA ALA A 15 -2.86 -0.34 -7.15
C ALA A 15 -3.88 -1.31 -7.79
N VAL A 16 -3.41 -2.37 -8.44
CA VAL A 16 -4.28 -3.40 -9.03
C VAL A 16 -5.04 -4.17 -7.95
N PHE A 17 -4.37 -4.58 -6.87
CA PHE A 17 -5.05 -5.26 -5.76
C PHE A 17 -6.07 -4.36 -5.07
N ALA A 18 -5.72 -3.09 -4.83
CA ALA A 18 -6.66 -2.10 -4.32
C ALA A 18 -7.87 -1.89 -5.24
N LEU A 19 -7.66 -1.87 -6.56
CA LEU A 19 -8.75 -1.78 -7.55
C LEU A 19 -9.66 -3.01 -7.52
N ILE A 20 -9.10 -4.21 -7.42
CA ILE A 20 -9.87 -5.45 -7.31
C ILE A 20 -10.75 -5.40 -6.06
N VAL A 21 -10.19 -5.08 -4.90
CA VAL A 21 -10.94 -4.98 -3.64
C VAL A 21 -12.01 -3.90 -3.72
N LEU A 22 -11.70 -2.74 -4.29
CA LEU A 22 -12.67 -1.66 -4.52
C LEU A 22 -13.85 -2.12 -5.38
N ALA A 23 -13.57 -2.82 -6.48
CA ALA A 23 -14.61 -3.30 -7.38
C ALA A 23 -15.50 -4.37 -6.72
N LEU A 24 -14.90 -5.34 -6.02
CA LEU A 24 -15.63 -6.41 -5.34
C LEU A 24 -16.52 -5.85 -4.23
N THR A 25 -15.96 -5.03 -3.34
CA THR A 25 -16.71 -4.44 -2.21
C THR A 25 -17.79 -3.48 -2.69
N GLY A 26 -17.53 -2.69 -3.73
CA GLY A 26 -18.52 -1.82 -4.36
C GLY A 26 -19.68 -2.60 -4.99
N HIS A 27 -19.38 -3.71 -5.66
CA HIS A 27 -20.42 -4.59 -6.21
C HIS A 27 -21.31 -5.18 -5.10
N VAL A 28 -20.69 -5.69 -4.02
CA VAL A 28 -21.40 -6.25 -2.88
C VAL A 28 -22.31 -5.22 -2.21
N ILE A 29 -21.81 -4.01 -1.96
CA ILE A 29 -22.60 -2.92 -1.35
C ILE A 29 -23.81 -2.56 -2.23
N ASN A 30 -23.62 -2.49 -3.55
CA ASN A 30 -24.69 -2.21 -4.50
C ASN A 30 -25.76 -3.30 -4.51
N GLN A 31 -25.35 -4.58 -4.49
CA GLN A 31 -26.29 -5.71 -4.46
C GLN A 31 -27.04 -5.82 -3.13
N ALA A 32 -26.35 -5.63 -2.01
CA ALA A 32 -26.92 -5.73 -0.67
C ALA A 32 -27.79 -4.52 -0.26
N ARG A 33 -27.87 -3.47 -1.11
CA ARG A 33 -28.57 -2.18 -0.82
C ARG A 33 -28.13 -1.55 0.51
N GLY A 34 -26.85 -1.72 0.85
CA GLY A 34 -26.27 -1.34 2.14
C GLY A 34 -25.15 -2.31 2.50
N GLY A 35 -24.06 -1.79 3.06
CA GLY A 35 -22.90 -2.59 3.47
C GLY A 35 -22.73 -2.60 4.97
N ALA A 36 -22.34 -3.74 5.53
CA ALA A 36 -21.78 -3.78 6.88
C ALA A 36 -20.56 -2.85 6.98
N ASP A 37 -20.32 -2.28 8.16
CA ASP A 37 -19.23 -1.30 8.38
C ASP A 37 -17.86 -1.85 7.93
N THR A 38 -17.65 -3.15 8.10
CA THR A 38 -16.46 -3.88 7.67
C THR A 38 -16.25 -3.84 6.14
N ILE A 39 -17.33 -3.99 5.36
CA ILE A 39 -17.28 -3.94 3.89
C ILE A 39 -17.03 -2.50 3.44
N ASN A 40 -17.69 -1.52 4.09
CA ASN A 40 -17.48 -0.11 3.82
C ASN A 40 -16.04 0.33 4.12
N PHE A 41 -15.42 -0.22 5.17
CA PHE A 41 -14.01 0.05 5.47
C PHE A 41 -13.06 -0.55 4.41
N MET A 42 -13.36 -1.75 3.91
CA MET A 42 -12.60 -2.32 2.78
C MET A 42 -12.76 -1.50 1.48
N LEU A 43 -13.96 -0.99 1.21
CA LEU A 43 -14.18 -0.04 0.11
C LEU A 43 -13.34 1.24 0.32
N PHE A 44 -13.35 1.80 1.53
CA PHE A 44 -12.53 2.95 1.89
C PHE A 44 -11.03 2.68 1.65
N ASN A 45 -10.51 1.51 2.03
CA ASN A 45 -9.11 1.16 1.79
C ASN A 45 -8.76 1.16 0.30
N GLY A 46 -9.65 0.61 -0.55
CA GLY A 46 -9.51 0.65 -2.00
C GLY A 46 -9.46 2.09 -2.54
N ILE A 47 -10.38 2.95 -2.09
CA ILE A 47 -10.42 4.38 -2.47
C ILE A 47 -9.16 5.10 -1.99
N TRP A 48 -8.79 4.91 -0.73
CA TRP A 48 -7.61 5.50 -0.10
C TRP A 48 -6.34 5.16 -0.90
N THR A 49 -6.12 3.88 -1.20
CA THR A 49 -4.93 3.48 -1.95
C THR A 49 -4.94 4.05 -3.38
N LEU A 50 -6.05 3.94 -4.12
CA LEU A 50 -6.10 4.36 -5.52
C LEU A 50 -6.06 5.87 -5.73
N PHE A 51 -6.78 6.64 -4.92
CA PHE A 51 -6.99 8.07 -5.17
C PHE A 51 -6.13 8.98 -4.29
N ILE A 52 -5.56 8.46 -3.20
CA ILE A 52 -4.71 9.26 -2.31
C ILE A 52 -3.27 8.76 -2.39
N VAL A 53 -3.04 7.48 -2.13
CA VAL A 53 -1.68 6.92 -2.03
C VAL A 53 -0.97 6.87 -3.39
N VAL A 54 -1.64 6.37 -4.44
CA VAL A 54 -1.03 6.30 -5.79
C VAL A 54 -0.68 7.68 -6.34
N PRO A 55 -1.57 8.69 -6.35
CA PRO A 55 -1.22 10.04 -6.79
C PRO A 55 -0.14 10.68 -5.92
N TYR A 56 -0.17 10.46 -4.60
CA TYR A 56 0.88 10.93 -3.71
C TYR A 56 2.25 10.42 -4.14
N PHE A 57 2.40 9.15 -4.52
CA PHE A 57 3.69 8.62 -4.98
C PHE A 57 4.15 9.13 -6.35
N ILE A 58 3.24 9.56 -7.22
CA ILE A 58 3.59 10.16 -8.50
C ILE A 58 4.05 11.61 -8.30
N VAL A 59 3.34 12.36 -7.44
CA VAL A 59 3.54 13.80 -7.22
C VAL A 59 4.71 14.07 -6.27
N ALA A 60 4.86 13.30 -5.20
CA ALA A 60 5.89 13.51 -4.18
C ALA A 60 7.34 13.59 -4.72
N PRO A 61 7.80 12.76 -5.67
CA PRO A 61 9.15 12.89 -6.22
C PRO A 61 9.36 14.15 -7.08
N MET A 62 8.28 14.81 -7.53
CA MET A 62 8.35 15.98 -8.40
C MET A 62 8.55 17.31 -7.64
N PHE A 63 8.09 17.40 -6.38
CA PHE A 63 8.00 18.70 -5.68
C PHE A 63 8.86 18.88 -4.41
N LEU A 64 9.31 17.82 -3.71
CA LEU A 64 9.96 17.95 -2.37
C LEU A 64 11.17 17.00 -2.13
N PRO A 65 12.35 17.25 -2.72
CA PRO A 65 13.35 16.20 -2.97
C PRO A 65 14.28 15.72 -1.83
N VAL A 66 14.54 16.42 -0.72
CA VAL A 66 15.85 16.20 -0.01
C VAL A 66 15.83 15.52 1.38
N VAL A 67 14.91 15.79 2.31
CA VAL A 67 15.00 15.18 3.67
C VAL A 67 13.64 14.78 4.28
N ALA A 68 12.58 15.56 4.04
CA ALA A 68 11.23 15.23 4.53
C ALA A 68 10.58 14.04 3.78
N HIS A 69 10.99 13.77 2.53
CA HIS A 69 10.37 12.77 1.67
C HIS A 69 10.46 11.32 2.21
N ARG A 70 11.63 10.91 2.73
CA ARG A 70 11.84 9.52 3.18
C ARG A 70 10.94 9.13 4.36
N TYR A 71 10.70 10.07 5.28
CA TYR A 71 9.83 9.84 6.43
C TYR A 71 8.36 9.97 6.05
N ALA A 72 8.00 10.89 5.16
CA ALA A 72 6.63 11.06 4.70
C ALA A 72 6.15 9.84 3.88
N VAL A 73 6.99 9.31 2.98
CA VAL A 73 6.72 8.07 2.23
C VAL A 73 6.53 6.88 3.17
N ALA A 74 7.44 6.71 4.15
CA ALA A 74 7.32 5.64 5.14
C ALA A 74 6.07 5.79 6.02
N ALA A 75 5.68 7.03 6.37
CA ALA A 75 4.47 7.28 7.14
C ALA A 75 3.20 6.93 6.35
N VAL A 76 3.11 7.34 5.08
CA VAL A 76 1.97 7.00 4.22
C VAL A 76 1.88 5.49 3.99
N ASP A 77 3.01 4.82 3.74
CA ASP A 77 3.05 3.36 3.65
C ASP A 77 2.62 2.69 4.96
N GLY A 78 3.08 3.19 6.11
CA GLY A 78 2.73 2.65 7.42
C GLY A 78 1.25 2.79 7.75
N VAL A 79 0.66 3.96 7.50
CA VAL A 79 -0.78 4.19 7.68
C VAL A 79 -1.58 3.26 6.76
N THR A 80 -1.19 3.17 5.50
CA THR A 80 -1.86 2.31 4.52
C THR A 80 -1.74 0.83 4.91
N MET A 81 -0.56 0.39 5.35
CA MET A 81 -0.35 -0.96 5.89
C MET A 81 -1.30 -1.27 7.06
N ILE A 82 -1.45 -0.34 8.02
CA ILE A 82 -2.36 -0.51 9.17
C ILE A 82 -3.82 -0.62 8.71
N PHE A 83 -4.25 0.23 7.77
CA PHE A 83 -5.61 0.18 7.22
C PHE A 83 -5.91 -1.15 6.56
N TRP A 84 -5.03 -1.62 5.68
CA TRP A 84 -5.19 -2.92 5.02
C TRP A 84 -5.23 -4.06 6.03
N PHE A 85 -4.31 -4.06 7.01
CA PHE A 85 -4.29 -5.06 8.09
C PHE A 85 -5.60 -5.13 8.86
N ALA A 86 -6.09 -4.00 9.35
CA ALA A 86 -7.32 -3.93 10.10
C ALA A 86 -8.51 -4.41 9.27
N GLY A 87 -8.57 -4.02 8.00
CA GLY A 87 -9.75 -4.27 7.18
C GLY A 87 -9.87 -5.71 6.71
N PHE A 88 -8.76 -6.36 6.33
CA PHE A 88 -8.86 -7.73 5.81
C PHE A 88 -9.13 -8.71 6.94
N ILE A 89 -8.57 -8.45 8.13
CA ILE A 89 -8.82 -9.25 9.34
C ILE A 89 -10.26 -9.08 9.80
N ALA A 90 -10.77 -7.84 9.88
CA ALA A 90 -12.16 -7.60 10.25
C ALA A 90 -13.12 -8.29 9.26
N LEU A 91 -12.87 -8.19 7.95
CA LEU A 91 -13.70 -8.87 6.95
C LEU A 91 -13.58 -10.39 7.03
N ALA A 92 -12.39 -10.92 7.36
CA ALA A 92 -12.20 -12.35 7.54
C ALA A 92 -12.97 -12.91 8.74
N THR A 93 -13.10 -12.14 9.83
CA THR A 93 -13.84 -12.59 11.02
C THR A 93 -15.36 -12.53 10.86
N ASP A 94 -15.85 -11.65 10.00
CA ASP A 94 -17.29 -11.51 9.72
C ASP A 94 -17.81 -12.56 8.73
N LEU A 95 -16.90 -13.23 8.00
CA LEU A 95 -17.26 -14.20 6.98
C LEU A 95 -17.36 -15.63 7.54
N PRO A 96 -18.36 -16.41 7.11
CA PRO A 96 -18.41 -17.84 7.42
C PRO A 96 -17.28 -18.60 6.70
N ALA A 97 -16.99 -19.81 7.17
CA ALA A 97 -15.97 -20.67 6.58
C ALA A 97 -16.18 -20.87 5.07
N ALA A 98 -15.08 -20.96 4.32
CA ALA A 98 -15.11 -21.08 2.86
C ALA A 98 -15.90 -22.28 2.34
N SER A 99 -15.93 -23.38 3.09
CA SER A 99 -16.72 -24.58 2.77
C SER A 99 -18.23 -24.38 2.87
N THR A 100 -18.68 -23.36 3.60
CA THR A 100 -20.10 -23.07 3.82
C THR A 100 -20.64 -22.05 2.80
N CYS A 101 -19.76 -21.39 2.04
CA CYS A 101 -20.20 -20.46 1.00
C CYS A 101 -20.55 -21.18 -0.29
N GLY A 102 -21.75 -20.89 -0.80
CA GLY A 102 -22.25 -21.42 -2.07
C GLY A 102 -21.33 -21.05 -3.24
N HIS A 103 -21.39 -21.85 -4.31
CA HIS A 103 -20.49 -21.78 -5.46
C HIS A 103 -20.58 -20.48 -6.29
N TYR A 104 -21.59 -19.64 -6.06
CA TYR A 104 -21.77 -18.36 -6.75
C TYR A 104 -22.50 -17.38 -5.82
N GLY A 105 -21.83 -16.33 -5.36
CA GLY A 105 -22.49 -15.29 -4.59
C GLY A 105 -21.56 -14.33 -3.87
N LEU A 106 -22.17 -13.33 -3.23
CA LEU A 106 -21.51 -12.22 -2.52
C LEU A 106 -20.48 -12.70 -1.48
N CYS A 107 -20.67 -13.88 -0.88
CA CYS A 107 -19.68 -14.43 0.04
C CYS A 107 -18.33 -14.71 -0.64
N GLN A 108 -18.31 -15.36 -1.81
CA GLN A 108 -17.06 -15.68 -2.50
C GLN A 108 -16.34 -14.41 -2.97
N GLU A 109 -17.10 -13.37 -3.35
CA GLU A 109 -16.56 -12.06 -3.68
C GLU A 109 -15.89 -11.41 -2.47
N LEU A 110 -16.53 -11.48 -1.29
CA LEU A 110 -15.93 -10.99 -0.04
C LEU A 110 -14.72 -11.84 0.39
N GLN A 111 -14.71 -13.15 0.14
CA GLN A 111 -13.53 -14.00 0.37
C GLN A 111 -12.37 -13.61 -0.54
N ALA A 112 -12.66 -13.33 -1.81
CA ALA A 112 -11.66 -12.80 -2.73
C ALA A 112 -11.15 -11.44 -2.24
N ALA A 113 -12.03 -10.55 -1.77
CA ALA A 113 -11.64 -9.26 -1.20
C ALA A 113 -10.72 -9.42 0.02
N VAL A 114 -11.00 -10.37 0.92
CA VAL A 114 -10.11 -10.72 2.05
C VAL A 114 -8.74 -11.18 1.55
N ALA A 115 -8.70 -12.09 0.57
CA ALA A 115 -7.45 -12.63 0.04
C ALA A 115 -6.60 -11.53 -0.62
N PHE A 116 -7.19 -10.74 -1.52
CA PHE A 116 -6.49 -9.62 -2.15
C PHE A 116 -6.08 -8.55 -1.15
N GLY A 117 -6.89 -8.27 -0.12
CA GLY A 117 -6.53 -7.35 0.95
C GLY A 117 -5.36 -7.83 1.80
N ALA A 118 -5.28 -9.14 2.08
CA ALA A 118 -4.14 -9.74 2.78
C ALA A 118 -2.86 -9.70 1.93
N LEU A 119 -2.97 -9.95 0.63
CA LEU A 119 -1.85 -9.82 -0.30
C LEU A 119 -1.36 -8.37 -0.38
N ASP A 120 -2.28 -7.41 -0.51
CA ASP A 120 -1.93 -6.00 -0.60
C ASP A 120 -1.26 -5.51 0.70
N TRP A 121 -1.77 -5.93 1.86
CA TRP A 121 -1.11 -5.73 3.14
C TRP A 121 0.35 -6.22 3.13
N ALA A 122 0.61 -7.45 2.66
CA ALA A 122 1.95 -8.00 2.61
C ALA A 122 2.87 -7.20 1.67
N LEU A 123 2.34 -6.69 0.54
CA LEU A 123 3.09 -5.79 -0.33
C LEU A 123 3.43 -4.48 0.38
N PHE A 124 2.49 -3.89 1.13
CA PHE A 124 2.73 -2.67 1.91
C PHE A 124 3.76 -2.86 3.03
N VAL A 125 3.78 -4.03 3.68
CA VAL A 125 4.86 -4.41 4.61
C VAL A 125 6.20 -4.46 3.86
N GLY A 126 6.24 -5.11 2.70
CA GLY A 126 7.42 -5.17 1.84
C GLY A 126 7.95 -3.79 1.44
N THR A 127 7.08 -2.89 0.95
CA THR A 127 7.46 -1.51 0.58
C THR A 127 7.95 -0.71 1.78
N LEU A 128 7.31 -0.86 2.93
CA LEU A 128 7.69 -0.16 4.14
C LEU A 128 9.08 -0.60 4.62
N VAL A 129 9.35 -1.91 4.64
CA VAL A 129 10.66 -2.47 5.01
C VAL A 129 11.75 -1.99 4.04
N LEU A 130 11.50 -2.05 2.73
CA LEU A 130 12.43 -1.55 1.72
C LEU A 130 12.71 -0.05 1.89
N SER A 131 11.67 0.75 2.18
CA SER A 131 11.78 2.19 2.40
C SER A 131 12.60 2.52 3.66
N ILE A 132 12.39 1.79 4.75
CA ILE A 132 13.16 1.93 6.00
C ILE A 132 14.63 1.54 5.78
N MET A 133 14.89 0.38 5.14
CA MET A 133 16.26 -0.04 4.83
C MET A 133 16.99 0.97 3.94
N ALA A 134 16.30 1.53 2.94
CA ALA A 134 16.85 2.59 2.09
C ALA A 134 17.15 3.87 2.89
N ALA A 135 16.31 4.23 3.87
CA ALA A 135 16.52 5.38 4.74
C ALA A 135 17.72 5.20 5.70
N LEU A 136 17.96 3.96 6.15
CA LEU A 136 19.05 3.60 7.07
C LEU A 136 20.43 3.47 6.38
N ARG A 137 20.49 3.17 5.08
CA ARG A 137 21.74 3.00 4.31
C ARG A 137 22.55 4.30 4.07
N LYS A 138 22.42 5.33 4.91
CA LYS A 138 23.18 6.59 4.82
C LYS A 138 24.36 6.59 5.82
N GLY A 139 25.54 6.17 5.34
CA GLY A 139 26.87 6.33 5.96
C GLY A 139 27.92 5.60 5.08
N PRO A 140 28.99 6.26 4.56
CA PRO A 140 29.93 7.08 5.32
C PRO A 140 29.99 8.55 4.90
N SER A 141 30.49 9.36 5.84
CA SER A 141 30.81 10.79 5.77
C SER A 141 31.52 11.20 4.49
N SER A 142 31.09 12.32 3.93
CA SER A 142 31.87 13.12 2.99
C SER A 142 33.13 13.57 3.73
N GLU A 143 34.25 12.88 3.53
CA GLU A 143 35.57 13.43 3.86
C GLU A 143 35.71 14.73 3.05
N PRO A 144 35.90 15.91 3.68
CA PRO A 144 36.17 17.13 2.95
C PRO A 144 37.46 16.96 2.15
N GLN A 145 37.41 17.11 0.82
CA GLN A 145 38.64 17.16 0.03
C GLN A 145 39.54 18.29 0.57
N PRO A 146 40.82 18.03 0.91
CA PRO A 146 41.75 19.09 1.26
C PRO A 146 41.91 20.05 0.08
N PRO A 147 42.06 21.37 0.31
CA PRO A 147 42.23 22.33 -0.77
C PRO A 147 43.45 21.97 -1.62
N THR A 148 43.23 21.78 -2.93
CA THR A 148 44.32 21.67 -3.91
C THR A 148 45.12 22.97 -3.90
N THR A 149 46.31 22.94 -3.31
CA THR A 149 47.30 24.02 -3.46
C THR A 149 47.82 24.01 -4.89
N VAL A 150 47.38 24.96 -5.70
CA VAL A 150 48.02 25.30 -6.96
C VAL A 150 49.25 26.13 -6.62
N VAL A 151 50.45 25.62 -6.91
CA VAL A 151 51.70 26.39 -6.84
C VAL A 151 52.40 26.24 -8.21
N PRO A 152 52.68 27.34 -8.92
CA PRO A 152 53.59 27.36 -10.07
C PRO A 152 55.07 27.32 -9.67
#